data_AF-A0A1F2PHZ7-F1
#
_entry.id   AF-A0A1F2PHZ7-F1
#
_cell.length_a   1.000
_cell.length_b   1.000
_cell.length_c   1.000
_cell.angle_alpha   90.00
_cell.angle_beta   90.00
_cell.angle_gamma   90.00
#
_symmetry.space_group_name_H-M   'P 1'
#
loop_
_entity.id
_entity.type
_entity.pdbx_description
1 polymer ?
#
loop_
_entity_poly.entity_id
_entity_poly.type
_entity_poly.pdbx_seq_one_letter_code
_entity_poly.pdbx_strand_id
1 'polypeptide(L)'
;MNLICEHIVGLQHLKGVGRQKTIRLLELITAPQQLCFRELVEIGQTFGMISSQISKAEIAAAEDCAQTLAEQCGQLGISCCSYWDEAFPDSLKFSDHPVLIFYQGDLSILTHSKRAAVIGSRQPSALGADFAFQAGKLLAENNFVVISGLAVGSDSCGHQGCLDAGGKTVAFLPSGLAPIYPSTNQQLADKICGMGGCLVSEYPHHETLLPYKFVERDRLQSASSQFVIVSNFTPGSGTIYTLDYARKYQKAIYSIPVIHSESRAGFKHLEIKQIDYRILSNTELADVIEQY
;
A
#
# COMPACT_ATOMS: atom_id res chain seq x y z
N MET A 1 13.65 -15.48 2.48
CA MET A 1 12.69 -15.11 1.42
C MET A 1 12.31 -16.39 0.67
N ASN A 2 11.20 -16.47 -0.07
CA ASN A 2 10.97 -17.64 -0.94
C ASN A 2 11.63 -17.41 -2.31
N LEU A 3 11.81 -18.50 -3.06
CA LEU A 3 12.60 -18.48 -4.29
C LEU A 3 12.03 -17.54 -5.36
N ILE A 4 10.70 -17.51 -5.54
CA ILE A 4 10.08 -16.62 -6.54
C ILE A 4 10.21 -15.14 -6.17
N CYS A 5 10.15 -14.79 -4.88
CA CYS A 5 10.42 -13.42 -4.42
C CYS A 5 11.85 -13.00 -4.76
N GLU A 6 12.84 -13.88 -4.53
CA GLU A 6 14.25 -13.61 -4.88
C GLU A 6 14.41 -13.42 -6.39
N HIS A 7 13.79 -14.28 -7.20
CA HIS A 7 13.80 -14.12 -8.65
C HIS A 7 13.18 -12.79 -9.12
N ILE A 8 12.08 -12.35 -8.50
CA ILE A 8 11.47 -11.05 -8.82
C ILE A 8 12.41 -9.90 -8.49
N VAL A 9 13.08 -9.94 -7.33
CA VAL A 9 14.09 -8.94 -6.96
C VAL A 9 15.23 -8.93 -7.98
N GLY A 10 15.75 -10.10 -8.34
CA GLY A 10 16.81 -10.23 -9.33
C GLY A 10 16.40 -9.68 -10.69
N LEU A 11 15.17 -9.98 -11.16
CA LEU A 11 14.64 -9.46 -12.40
C LEU A 11 14.56 -7.94 -12.38
N GLN A 12 14.09 -7.34 -11.27
CA GLN A 12 13.99 -5.89 -11.12
C GLN A 12 15.34 -5.18 -10.97
N HIS A 13 16.39 -5.92 -10.62
CA HIS A 13 17.76 -5.41 -10.61
C HIS A 13 18.35 -5.29 -12.03
N LEU A 14 17.83 -6.06 -13.01
CA LEU A 14 18.30 -5.99 -14.38
C LEU A 14 17.91 -4.65 -15.02
N LYS A 15 18.89 -4.02 -15.68
CA LYS A 15 18.69 -2.71 -16.31
C LYS A 15 17.51 -2.74 -17.29
N GLY A 16 16.55 -1.85 -17.04
CA GLY A 16 15.39 -1.67 -17.89
C GLY A 16 14.27 -2.69 -17.66
N VAL A 17 14.34 -3.51 -16.61
CA VAL A 17 13.29 -4.43 -16.19
C VAL A 17 12.66 -3.90 -14.90
N GLY A 18 11.51 -3.21 -15.02
CA GLY A 18 10.77 -2.69 -13.86
C GLY A 18 9.54 -3.54 -13.50
N ARG A 19 8.73 -3.07 -12.55
CA ARG A 19 7.49 -3.75 -12.10
C ARG A 19 6.63 -4.27 -13.25
N GLN A 20 6.23 -3.38 -14.17
CA GLN A 20 5.32 -3.76 -15.26
C GLN A 20 5.91 -4.75 -16.26
N LYS A 21 7.22 -4.70 -16.50
CA LYS A 21 7.88 -5.70 -17.35
C LYS A 21 8.00 -7.04 -16.63
N THR A 22 8.25 -7.01 -15.33
CA THR A 22 8.32 -8.22 -14.50
C THR A 22 6.96 -8.91 -14.47
N ILE A 23 5.87 -8.17 -14.23
CA ILE A 23 4.50 -8.71 -14.28
C ILE A 23 4.24 -9.35 -15.64
N ARG A 24 4.43 -8.60 -16.73
CA ARG A 24 4.20 -9.12 -18.09
C ARG A 24 5.02 -10.36 -18.40
N LEU A 25 6.28 -10.43 -17.95
CA LEU A 25 7.12 -11.60 -18.15
C LEU A 25 6.56 -12.82 -17.41
N LEU A 26 6.26 -12.67 -16.12
CA LEU A 26 5.86 -13.78 -15.28
C LEU A 26 4.42 -14.26 -15.58
N GLU A 27 3.55 -13.39 -16.09
CA GLU A 27 2.22 -13.76 -16.58
C GLU A 27 2.26 -14.61 -17.86
N LEU A 28 3.34 -14.54 -18.66
CA LEU A 28 3.52 -15.40 -19.83
C LEU A 28 3.90 -16.85 -19.47
N ILE A 29 4.28 -17.07 -18.21
CA ILE A 29 4.88 -18.33 -17.77
C ILE A 29 3.84 -19.08 -16.93
N THR A 30 3.62 -20.34 -17.28
CA THR A 30 2.85 -21.23 -16.41
C THR A 30 3.72 -21.62 -15.22
N ALA A 31 3.27 -21.29 -14.01
CA ALA A 31 3.95 -21.57 -12.75
C ALA A 31 5.41 -21.04 -12.67
N PRO A 32 5.65 -19.71 -12.77
CA PRO A 32 6.99 -19.13 -12.74
C PRO A 32 7.80 -19.46 -11.48
N GLN A 33 7.13 -19.79 -10.36
CA GLN A 33 7.75 -20.22 -9.12
C GLN A 33 8.51 -21.56 -9.22
N GLN A 34 8.32 -22.32 -10.30
CA GLN A 34 9.00 -23.59 -10.55
C GLN A 34 10.28 -23.43 -11.41
N LEU A 35 10.50 -22.26 -12.01
CA LEU A 35 11.68 -21.99 -12.85
C LEU A 35 12.81 -21.39 -12.03
N CYS A 36 14.05 -21.66 -12.44
CA CYS A 36 15.22 -20.98 -11.90
C CYS A 36 15.39 -19.57 -12.50
N PHE A 37 16.18 -18.73 -11.84
CA PHE A 37 16.40 -17.34 -12.26
C PHE A 37 16.86 -17.23 -13.73
N ARG A 38 17.78 -18.10 -14.14
CA ARG A 38 18.33 -18.10 -15.49
C ARG A 38 17.28 -18.43 -16.56
N GLU A 39 16.39 -19.39 -16.31
CA GLU A 39 15.30 -19.72 -17.23
C GLU A 39 14.36 -18.52 -17.41
N LEU A 40 14.04 -17.79 -16.33
CA LEU A 40 13.25 -16.55 -16.41
C LEU A 40 13.93 -15.49 -17.27
N VAL A 41 15.25 -15.34 -17.14
CA VAL A 41 16.03 -14.41 -17.97
C VAL A 41 16.01 -14.81 -19.44
N GLU A 42 16.23 -16.09 -19.75
CA GLU A 42 16.24 -16.62 -21.13
C GLU A 42 14.87 -16.47 -21.81
N ILE A 43 13.78 -16.71 -21.07
CA ILE A 43 12.41 -16.44 -21.54
C ILE A 43 12.22 -14.94 -21.79
N GLY A 44 12.63 -14.09 -20.85
CA GLY A 44 12.52 -12.63 -21.00
C GLY A 44 13.31 -12.07 -22.17
N GLN A 45 14.45 -12.67 -22.51
CA GLN A 45 15.21 -12.34 -23.73
C GLN A 45 14.47 -12.77 -25.00
N THR A 46 13.88 -13.96 -24.99
CA THR A 46 13.10 -14.50 -26.13
C THR A 46 11.94 -13.58 -26.49
N PHE A 47 11.26 -13.01 -25.49
CA PHE A 47 10.15 -12.06 -25.69
C PHE A 47 10.58 -10.60 -25.80
N GLY A 48 11.89 -10.31 -25.85
CA GLY A 48 12.41 -8.94 -25.97
C GLY A 48 12.12 -8.03 -24.76
N MET A 49 11.78 -8.61 -23.61
CA MET A 49 11.53 -7.87 -22.37
C MET A 49 12.83 -7.57 -21.61
N ILE A 50 13.82 -8.46 -21.76
CA ILE A 50 15.17 -8.35 -21.21
C ILE A 50 16.16 -8.25 -22.37
N SER A 51 17.18 -7.40 -22.23
CA SER A 51 18.21 -7.23 -23.27
C SER A 51 18.97 -8.54 -23.51
N SER A 52 19.11 -8.94 -24.77
CA SER A 52 19.97 -10.06 -25.18
C SER A 52 21.47 -9.75 -25.04
N GLN A 53 21.82 -8.47 -24.79
CA GLN A 53 23.19 -8.03 -24.58
C GLN A 53 23.63 -8.12 -23.11
N ILE A 54 22.75 -8.51 -22.19
CA ILE A 54 23.11 -8.64 -20.78
C ILE A 54 24.13 -9.76 -20.61
N SER A 55 25.23 -9.46 -19.93
CA SER A 55 26.32 -10.40 -19.71
C SER A 55 25.97 -11.43 -18.64
N LYS A 56 26.64 -12.58 -18.66
CA LYS A 56 26.54 -13.57 -17.58
C LYS A 56 26.90 -12.99 -16.21
N ALA A 57 27.83 -12.05 -16.17
CA ALA A 57 28.24 -11.36 -14.95
C ALA A 57 27.12 -10.47 -14.39
N GLU A 58 26.39 -9.76 -15.26
CA GLU A 58 25.22 -8.96 -14.84
C GLU A 58 24.08 -9.83 -14.32
N ILE A 59 23.84 -10.99 -14.93
CA ILE A 59 22.84 -11.95 -14.45
C ILE A 59 23.23 -12.48 -13.06
N ALA A 60 24.47 -12.92 -12.88
CA ALA A 60 24.96 -13.41 -11.59
C ALA A 60 24.89 -12.32 -10.51
N ALA A 61 25.29 -11.08 -10.84
CA ALA A 61 25.23 -9.97 -9.90
C ALA A 61 23.80 -9.65 -9.43
N ALA A 62 22.80 -9.81 -10.31
CA ALA A 62 21.39 -9.62 -9.96
C ALA A 62 20.86 -10.71 -9.02
N GLU A 63 21.27 -11.97 -9.24
CA GLU A 63 20.95 -13.10 -8.36
C GLU A 63 21.61 -12.93 -6.98
N ASP A 64 22.89 -12.59 -6.94
CA ASP A 64 23.64 -12.30 -5.71
C ASP A 64 23.02 -11.12 -4.93
N CYS A 65 22.59 -10.07 -5.63
CA CYS A 65 21.90 -8.93 -5.03
C CYS A 65 20.58 -9.35 -4.39
N ALA A 66 19.80 -10.21 -5.05
CA ALA A 66 18.54 -10.71 -4.52
C ALA A 66 18.73 -11.56 -3.26
N GLN A 67 19.73 -12.46 -3.25
CA GLN A 67 20.08 -13.27 -2.09
C GLN A 67 20.53 -12.41 -0.92
N THR A 68 21.42 -11.43 -1.18
CA THR A 68 21.87 -10.47 -0.16
C THR A 68 20.69 -9.69 0.44
N LEU A 69 19.75 -9.24 -0.40
CA LEU A 69 18.55 -8.56 0.07
C LEU A 69 17.67 -9.47 0.94
N ALA A 70 17.50 -10.73 0.54
CA ALA A 70 16.73 -11.72 1.29
C ALA A 70 17.29 -11.96 2.69
N GLU A 71 18.61 -12.07 2.82
CA GLU A 71 19.30 -12.20 4.10
C GLU A 71 19.09 -10.97 4.99
N GLN A 72 19.27 -9.77 4.42
CA GLN A 72 19.08 -8.51 5.14
C GLN A 72 17.63 -8.34 5.61
N CYS A 73 16.65 -8.64 4.76
CA CYS A 73 15.24 -8.64 5.14
C CYS A 73 14.99 -9.59 6.32
N GLY A 74 15.56 -10.80 6.30
CA GLY A 74 15.47 -11.76 7.40
C GLY A 74 16.02 -11.22 8.72
N GLN A 75 17.19 -10.56 8.68
CA GLN A 75 17.80 -9.93 9.86
C GLN A 75 16.95 -8.77 10.43
N LEU A 76 16.19 -8.09 9.58
CA LEU A 76 15.30 -6.98 9.94
C LEU A 76 13.88 -7.43 10.30
N GLY A 77 13.60 -8.74 10.30
CA GLY A 77 12.24 -9.26 10.51
C GLY A 77 11.25 -8.89 9.40
N ILE A 78 11.75 -8.54 8.22
CA ILE A 78 10.96 -8.21 7.04
C ILE A 78 10.73 -9.49 6.24
N SER A 79 9.45 -9.81 6.01
CA SER A 79 9.03 -10.90 5.14
C SER A 79 8.65 -10.39 3.76
N CYS A 80 8.50 -11.30 2.80
CA CYS A 80 8.13 -10.97 1.42
C CYS A 80 7.02 -11.89 0.94
N CYS A 81 6.19 -11.40 0.03
CA CYS A 81 5.14 -12.17 -0.62
C CYS A 81 4.98 -11.72 -2.08
N SER A 82 5.11 -12.65 -3.00
CA SER A 82 4.94 -12.43 -4.44
C SER A 82 3.50 -12.67 -4.87
N TYR A 83 3.10 -12.09 -6.00
CA TYR A 83 1.77 -12.31 -6.57
C TYR A 83 1.42 -13.80 -6.83
N TRP A 84 2.44 -14.66 -7.02
CA TRP A 84 2.28 -16.09 -7.27
C TRP A 84 2.28 -16.94 -5.99
N ASP A 85 2.44 -16.32 -4.82
CA ASP A 85 2.30 -17.03 -3.55
C ASP A 85 0.84 -17.23 -3.19
N GLU A 86 0.52 -18.40 -2.63
CA GLU A 86 -0.82 -18.70 -2.12
C GLU A 86 -1.26 -17.71 -1.03
N ALA A 87 -0.30 -17.22 -0.23
CA ALA A 87 -0.53 -16.24 0.83
C ALA A 87 -0.74 -14.80 0.32
N PHE A 88 -0.63 -14.55 -1.00
CA PHE A 88 -0.76 -13.19 -1.54
C PHE A 88 -2.21 -12.68 -1.40
N PRO A 89 -2.44 -11.54 -0.73
CA PRO A 89 -3.80 -11.11 -0.43
C PRO A 89 -4.61 -10.79 -1.69
N ASP A 90 -5.81 -11.37 -1.79
CA ASP A 90 -6.75 -11.10 -2.89
C ASP A 90 -7.11 -9.61 -3.01
N SER A 91 -7.10 -8.88 -1.88
CA SER A 91 -7.31 -7.43 -1.85
C SER A 91 -6.25 -6.64 -2.64
N LEU A 92 -5.12 -7.27 -2.97
CA LEU A 92 -4.04 -6.69 -3.77
C LEU A 92 -4.00 -7.24 -5.21
N LYS A 93 -4.94 -8.10 -5.61
CA LYS A 93 -5.06 -8.64 -6.98
C LYS A 93 -5.96 -7.76 -7.85
N PHE A 94 -5.55 -6.51 -8.07
CA PHE A 94 -6.24 -5.54 -8.93
C PHE A 94 -5.41 -5.23 -10.19
N SER A 95 -5.94 -4.44 -11.14
CA SER A 95 -5.33 -4.27 -12.47
C SER A 95 -3.91 -3.68 -12.52
N ASP A 96 -3.46 -3.00 -11.47
CA ASP A 96 -2.08 -2.49 -11.33
C ASP A 96 -1.44 -3.04 -10.04
N HIS A 97 -1.65 -4.34 -9.81
CA HIS A 97 -1.21 -5.05 -8.61
C HIS A 97 0.31 -4.94 -8.38
N PRO A 98 0.76 -5.10 -7.12
CA PRO A 98 2.16 -5.36 -6.85
C PRO A 98 2.56 -6.73 -7.41
N VAL A 99 3.81 -6.82 -7.88
CA VAL A 99 4.43 -8.11 -8.25
C VAL A 99 5.05 -8.80 -7.04
N LEU A 100 5.52 -7.99 -6.09
CA LEU A 100 6.18 -8.38 -4.86
C LEU A 100 5.85 -7.31 -3.80
N ILE A 101 5.58 -7.75 -2.58
CA ILE A 101 5.48 -6.88 -1.42
C ILE A 101 6.44 -7.36 -0.33
N PHE A 102 7.01 -6.39 0.38
CA PHE A 102 7.74 -6.54 1.63
C PHE A 102 6.81 -6.16 2.77
N TYR A 103 6.85 -6.90 3.89
CA TYR A 103 5.97 -6.63 5.01
C TYR A 103 6.59 -6.97 6.37
N GLN A 104 6.07 -6.31 7.40
CA GLN A 104 6.33 -6.61 8.81
C GLN A 104 4.98 -6.69 9.54
N GLY A 105 4.81 -7.66 10.43
CA GLY A 105 3.54 -7.93 11.11
C GLY A 105 2.71 -9.01 10.41
N ASP A 106 1.40 -8.99 10.63
CA ASP A 106 0.48 -10.05 10.18
C ASP A 106 -0.16 -9.71 8.83
N LEU A 107 0.40 -10.23 7.73
CA LEU A 107 -0.14 -10.02 6.39
C LEU A 107 -1.55 -10.59 6.20
N SER A 108 -1.93 -11.61 6.98
CA SER A 108 -3.21 -12.30 6.82
C SER A 108 -4.41 -11.38 7.07
N ILE A 109 -4.23 -10.26 7.78
CA ILE A 109 -5.28 -9.27 8.01
C ILE A 109 -5.78 -8.61 6.72
N LEU A 110 -4.97 -8.61 5.65
CA LEU A 110 -5.42 -8.14 4.34
C LEU A 110 -6.41 -9.11 3.67
N THR A 111 -6.58 -10.33 4.18
CA THR A 111 -7.65 -11.25 3.76
C THR A 111 -9.00 -10.91 4.40
N HIS A 112 -9.01 -10.12 5.49
CA HIS A 112 -10.22 -9.78 6.23
C HIS A 112 -11.24 -9.05 5.37
N SER A 113 -12.49 -9.53 5.32
CA SER A 113 -13.50 -9.01 4.40
C SER A 113 -13.74 -7.51 4.57
N LYS A 114 -13.84 -7.02 5.81
CA LYS A 114 -14.04 -5.60 6.17
C LYS A 114 -12.72 -4.84 6.25
N ARG A 115 -12.46 -3.97 5.28
CA ARG A 115 -11.27 -3.10 5.16
C ARG A 115 -11.70 -1.72 4.67
N ALA A 116 -11.27 -0.65 5.32
CA ALA A 116 -11.62 0.70 4.93
C ALA A 116 -10.44 1.65 5.10
N ALA A 117 -10.27 2.58 4.15
CA ALA A 117 -9.18 3.55 4.22
C ALA A 117 -9.56 4.78 5.04
N VAL A 118 -8.64 5.27 5.86
CA VAL A 118 -8.73 6.60 6.48
C VAL A 118 -7.53 7.41 6.01
N ILE A 119 -7.76 8.49 5.28
CA ILE A 119 -6.70 9.30 4.66
C ILE A 119 -6.94 10.80 4.86
N GLY A 120 -5.90 11.60 4.66
CA GLY A 120 -6.06 13.05 4.58
C GLY A 120 -4.74 13.82 4.63
N SER A 121 -4.85 15.06 5.08
CA SER A 121 -3.77 16.02 5.17
C SER A 121 -2.70 15.56 6.16
N ARG A 122 -1.45 15.89 5.84
CA ARG A 122 -0.31 15.78 6.77
C ARG A 122 -0.34 16.82 7.90
N GLN A 123 -1.14 17.87 7.71
CA GLN A 123 -1.39 18.95 8.66
C GLN A 123 -2.90 19.22 8.69
N PRO A 124 -3.70 18.31 9.29
CA PRO A 124 -5.13 18.54 9.43
C PRO A 124 -5.41 19.66 10.44
N SER A 125 -6.62 20.22 10.41
CA SER A 125 -7.14 21.05 11.50
C SER A 125 -7.30 20.19 12.76
N ALA A 126 -7.58 20.82 13.92
CA ALA A 126 -7.91 20.08 15.13
C ALA A 126 -9.15 19.20 14.93
N LEU A 127 -10.17 19.71 14.20
CA LEU A 127 -11.40 18.97 13.89
C LEU A 127 -11.14 17.85 12.88
N GLY A 128 -10.23 18.03 11.93
CA GLY A 128 -9.83 16.98 10.99
C GLY A 128 -8.99 15.88 11.63
N ALA A 129 -8.12 16.23 12.57
CA ALA A 129 -7.36 15.25 13.35
C ALA A 129 -8.31 14.41 14.20
N ASP A 130 -9.22 15.05 14.93
CA ASP A 130 -10.25 14.35 15.72
C ASP A 130 -11.14 13.49 14.83
N PHE A 131 -11.63 14.02 13.70
CA PHE A 131 -12.44 13.23 12.77
C PHE A 131 -11.70 11.99 12.26
N ALA A 132 -10.43 12.10 11.85
CA ALA A 132 -9.66 10.96 11.39
C ALA A 132 -9.48 9.91 12.51
N PHE A 133 -9.24 10.37 13.75
CA PHE A 133 -9.17 9.50 14.92
C PHE A 133 -10.50 8.79 15.18
N GLN A 134 -11.62 9.52 15.25
CA GLN A 134 -12.95 8.94 15.47
C GLN A 134 -13.35 7.99 14.35
N ALA A 135 -13.01 8.30 13.09
CA ALA A 135 -13.25 7.40 11.96
C ALA A 135 -12.49 6.07 12.13
N GLY A 136 -11.21 6.12 12.49
CA GLY A 136 -10.42 4.92 12.76
C GLY A 136 -10.99 4.09 13.91
N LYS A 137 -11.43 4.76 14.98
CA LYS A 137 -12.07 4.15 16.15
C LYS A 137 -13.39 3.46 15.78
N LEU A 138 -14.29 4.18 15.11
CA LEU A 138 -15.60 3.67 14.69
C LEU A 138 -15.47 2.47 13.74
N LEU A 139 -14.51 2.50 12.82
CA LEU A 139 -14.20 1.37 11.95
C LEU A 139 -13.76 0.15 12.76
N ALA A 140 -12.85 0.32 13.72
CA ALA A 140 -12.39 -0.77 14.59
C ALA A 140 -13.54 -1.37 15.42
N GLU A 141 -14.40 -0.53 16.00
CA GLU A 141 -15.60 -0.97 16.75
C GLU A 141 -16.57 -1.79 15.87
N ASN A 142 -16.56 -1.55 14.56
CA ASN A 142 -17.34 -2.29 13.56
C ASN A 142 -16.54 -3.41 12.87
N ASN A 143 -15.43 -3.84 13.47
CA ASN A 143 -14.57 -4.93 13.00
C ASN A 143 -13.97 -4.69 11.59
N PHE A 144 -13.70 -3.44 11.22
CA PHE A 144 -12.91 -3.12 10.04
C PHE A 144 -11.42 -3.13 10.36
N VAL A 145 -10.64 -3.65 9.41
CA VAL A 145 -9.21 -3.36 9.34
C VAL A 145 -9.04 -1.97 8.72
N VAL A 146 -8.41 -1.06 9.46
CA VAL A 146 -8.15 0.30 8.96
C VAL A 146 -6.94 0.27 8.03
N ILE A 147 -7.08 0.84 6.84
CA ILE A 147 -6.01 0.98 5.84
C ILE A 147 -5.54 2.43 5.81
N SER A 148 -4.24 2.68 5.91
CA SER A 148 -3.71 4.03 5.71
C SER A 148 -2.22 4.01 5.31
N GLY A 149 -1.59 5.18 5.27
CA GLY A 149 -0.26 5.38 4.68
C GLY A 149 0.85 5.69 5.68
N LEU A 150 0.61 5.57 6.99
CA LEU A 150 1.54 5.96 8.06
C LEU A 150 2.06 7.41 7.99
N ALA A 151 1.49 8.29 7.16
CA ALA A 151 1.92 9.69 7.14
C ALA A 151 1.59 10.39 8.47
N VAL A 152 2.32 11.45 8.81
CA VAL A 152 1.89 12.36 9.89
C VAL A 152 0.49 12.92 9.59
N GLY A 153 -0.21 13.40 10.62
CA GLY A 153 -1.53 13.99 10.47
C GLY A 153 -2.63 12.93 10.38
N SER A 154 -3.48 13.02 9.36
CA SER A 154 -4.74 12.26 9.29
C SER A 154 -4.52 10.74 9.29
N ASP A 155 -3.52 10.25 8.54
CA ASP A 155 -3.18 8.82 8.50
C ASP A 155 -2.79 8.31 9.90
N SER A 156 -1.93 9.05 10.61
CA SER A 156 -1.54 8.71 11.99
C SER A 156 -2.73 8.71 12.95
N CYS A 157 -3.62 9.69 12.83
CA CYS A 157 -4.83 9.79 13.66
C CYS A 157 -5.76 8.59 13.42
N GLY A 158 -5.98 8.20 12.16
CA GLY A 158 -6.79 7.04 11.80
C GLY A 158 -6.22 5.72 12.34
N HIS A 159 -4.91 5.49 12.20
CA HIS A 159 -4.25 4.35 12.82
C HIS A 159 -4.39 4.38 14.35
N GLN A 160 -4.15 5.54 14.97
CA GLN A 160 -4.18 5.65 16.43
C GLN A 160 -5.57 5.40 17.00
N GLY A 161 -6.63 5.94 16.39
CA GLY A 161 -8.01 5.70 16.80
C GLY A 161 -8.42 4.24 16.65
N CYS A 162 -7.99 3.58 15.56
CA CYS A 162 -8.19 2.15 15.37
C CYS A 162 -7.55 1.31 16.48
N LEU A 163 -6.28 1.57 16.78
CA LEU A 163 -5.53 0.84 17.80
C LEU A 163 -6.06 1.10 19.21
N ASP A 164 -6.53 2.31 19.51
CA ASP A 164 -7.10 2.64 20.82
C ASP A 164 -8.45 1.96 21.09
N ALA A 165 -9.20 1.61 20.03
CA ALA A 165 -10.37 0.73 20.12
C ALA A 165 -10.01 -0.78 20.14
N GLY A 166 -8.72 -1.13 20.12
CA GLY A 166 -8.27 -2.53 20.05
C GLY A 166 -8.41 -3.17 18.67
N GLY A 167 -8.62 -2.36 17.62
CA GLY A 167 -8.68 -2.81 16.24
C GLY A 167 -7.31 -3.12 15.63
N LYS A 168 -7.34 -3.62 14.39
CA LYS A 168 -6.15 -3.92 13.59
C LYS A 168 -6.05 -2.97 12.41
N THR A 169 -4.83 -2.62 12.02
CA THR A 169 -4.60 -1.67 10.92
C THR A 169 -3.42 -2.07 10.04
N VAL A 170 -3.50 -1.71 8.75
CA VAL A 170 -2.43 -1.89 7.76
C VAL A 170 -1.92 -0.54 7.31
N ALA A 171 -0.60 -0.36 7.37
CA ALA A 171 0.07 0.82 6.84
C ALA A 171 0.83 0.46 5.56
N PHE A 172 0.46 1.09 4.44
CA PHE A 172 1.23 0.98 3.19
C PHE A 172 2.29 2.06 3.15
N LEU A 173 3.57 1.75 2.94
CA LEU A 173 4.67 2.72 2.95
C LEU A 173 5.21 2.99 1.53
N PRO A 174 5.63 4.23 1.23
CA PRO A 174 6.19 4.62 -0.07
C PRO A 174 7.72 4.45 -0.13
N SER A 175 8.31 3.74 0.85
CA SER A 175 9.74 3.49 1.03
C SER A 175 9.94 2.06 1.50
N GLY A 176 11.20 1.65 1.66
CA GLY A 176 11.50 0.46 2.44
C GLY A 176 10.98 0.53 3.87
N LEU A 177 10.99 -0.61 4.56
CA LEU A 177 10.54 -0.75 5.95
C LEU A 177 11.66 -0.54 6.99
N ALA A 178 12.89 -0.22 6.56
CA ALA A 178 14.00 0.04 7.48
C ALA A 178 15.00 1.07 6.87
N PRO A 179 14.95 2.35 7.28
CA PRO A 179 14.16 2.91 8.38
C PRO A 179 12.70 3.21 8.02
N ILE A 180 11.84 3.30 9.04
CA ILE A 180 10.45 3.77 8.87
C ILE A 180 10.43 5.26 8.54
N TYR A 181 9.56 5.63 7.59
CA TYR A 181 9.26 7.01 7.26
C TYR A 181 7.77 7.33 7.43
N PRO A 182 7.43 8.49 8.04
CA PRO A 182 8.34 9.42 8.71
C PRO A 182 8.88 8.83 10.02
N SER A 183 10.11 9.18 10.40
CA SER A 183 10.77 8.62 11.60
C SER A 183 10.01 8.95 12.89
N THR A 184 9.26 10.05 12.92
CA THR A 184 8.37 10.42 14.03
C THR A 184 7.30 9.38 14.31
N ASN A 185 6.96 8.55 13.32
CA ASN A 185 5.93 7.52 13.43
C ASN A 185 6.50 6.12 13.69
N GLN A 186 7.79 5.98 14.04
CA GLN A 186 8.39 4.69 14.38
C GLN A 186 7.62 3.97 15.49
N GLN A 187 7.30 4.67 16.59
CA GLN A 187 6.54 4.07 17.69
C GLN A 187 5.13 3.62 17.27
N LEU A 188 4.48 4.36 16.39
CA LEU A 188 3.19 3.98 15.84
C LEU A 188 3.33 2.73 14.96
N ALA A 189 4.37 2.66 14.12
CA ALA A 189 4.66 1.49 13.30
C ALA A 189 4.89 0.23 14.15
N ASP A 190 5.67 0.36 15.23
CA ASP A 190 5.91 -0.72 16.19
C ASP A 190 4.61 -1.16 16.87
N LYS A 191 3.75 -0.21 17.27
CA LYS A 191 2.43 -0.49 17.86
C LYS A 191 1.50 -1.19 16.87
N ILE A 192 1.50 -0.80 15.59
CA ILE A 192 0.74 -1.47 14.53
C ILE A 192 1.12 -2.95 14.47
N CYS A 193 2.40 -3.27 14.33
CA CYS A 193 2.87 -4.66 14.31
C CYS A 193 2.56 -5.40 15.62
N GLY A 194 2.82 -4.77 16.76
CA GLY A 194 2.62 -5.36 18.09
C GLY A 194 1.16 -5.67 18.44
N MET A 195 0.20 -4.99 17.82
CA MET A 195 -1.24 -5.24 17.98
C MET A 195 -1.82 -6.14 16.87
N GLY A 196 -0.96 -6.85 16.13
CA GLY A 196 -1.39 -7.77 15.07
C GLY A 196 -1.84 -7.06 13.79
N GLY A 197 -1.38 -5.84 13.57
CA GLY A 197 -1.44 -5.10 12.30
C GLY A 197 -0.28 -5.45 11.38
N CYS A 198 -0.15 -4.71 10.28
CA CYS A 198 0.88 -4.97 9.26
C CYS A 198 1.40 -3.67 8.62
N LEU A 199 2.71 -3.60 8.39
CA LEU A 199 3.36 -2.63 7.51
C LEU A 199 3.63 -3.31 6.17
N VAL A 200 3.36 -2.63 5.06
CA VAL A 200 3.50 -3.20 3.71
C VAL A 200 4.18 -2.19 2.79
N SER A 201 5.11 -2.64 1.96
CA SER A 201 5.77 -1.82 0.94
C SER A 201 6.03 -2.63 -0.33
N GLU A 202 6.07 -1.96 -1.48
CA GLU A 202 6.58 -2.55 -2.73
C GLU A 202 8.10 -2.41 -2.90
N TYR A 203 8.75 -1.78 -1.93
CA TYR A 203 10.14 -1.38 -2.04
C TYR A 203 11.03 -2.16 -1.06
N PRO A 204 12.24 -2.56 -1.49
CA PRO A 204 13.26 -3.15 -0.62
C PRO A 204 13.53 -2.31 0.63
N HIS A 205 14.02 -2.94 1.71
CA HIS A 205 14.19 -2.27 3.01
C HIS A 205 15.01 -0.98 2.96
N HIS A 206 16.05 -0.93 2.11
CA HIS A 206 16.99 0.19 1.98
C HIS A 206 16.52 1.27 1.00
N GLU A 207 15.36 1.10 0.38
CA GLU A 207 14.94 1.95 -0.73
C GLU A 207 14.55 3.37 -0.25
N THR A 208 15.19 4.36 -0.87
CA THR A 208 14.97 5.79 -0.56
C THR A 208 13.62 6.30 -1.07
N LEU A 209 13.06 7.27 -0.34
CA LEU A 209 11.84 7.99 -0.72
C LEU A 209 12.04 8.83 -1.97
N LEU A 210 11.15 8.65 -2.94
CA LEU A 210 11.03 9.50 -4.12
C LEU A 210 9.57 9.97 -4.26
N PRO A 211 9.31 11.21 -4.74
CA PRO A 211 7.96 11.76 -4.80
C PRO A 211 6.93 10.86 -5.52
N TYR A 212 7.33 10.20 -6.61
CA TYR A 212 6.42 9.33 -7.36
C TYR A 212 5.99 8.08 -6.57
N LYS A 213 6.79 7.62 -5.61
CA LYS A 213 6.50 6.42 -4.82
C LYS A 213 5.33 6.61 -3.86
N PHE A 214 5.07 7.85 -3.43
CA PHE A 214 3.85 8.19 -2.70
C PHE A 214 2.62 7.92 -3.56
N VAL A 215 2.65 8.37 -4.82
CA VAL A 215 1.55 8.16 -5.77
C VAL A 215 1.38 6.67 -6.07
N GLU A 216 2.47 5.93 -6.30
CA GLU A 216 2.40 4.47 -6.53
C GLU A 216 1.88 3.71 -5.30
N ARG A 217 2.22 4.14 -4.09
CA ARG A 217 1.70 3.52 -2.86
C ARG A 217 0.20 3.77 -2.69
N ASP A 218 -0.28 4.97 -2.99
CA ASP A 218 -1.67 5.37 -2.74
C ASP A 218 -2.72 4.50 -3.48
N ARG A 219 -2.35 3.87 -4.60
CA ARG A 219 -3.24 2.88 -5.24
C ARG A 219 -3.48 1.64 -4.39
N LEU A 220 -2.51 1.21 -3.57
CA LEU A 220 -2.66 0.05 -2.68
C LEU A 220 -3.71 0.33 -1.60
N GLN A 221 -3.66 1.53 -1.01
CA GLN A 221 -4.62 1.96 0.01
C GLN A 221 -6.05 1.92 -0.54
N SER A 222 -6.25 2.44 -1.74
CA SER A 222 -7.58 2.47 -2.38
C SER A 222 -8.05 1.08 -2.79
N ALA A 223 -7.19 0.30 -3.47
CA ALA A 223 -7.58 -1.00 -4.01
C ALA A 223 -7.93 -2.01 -2.90
N SER A 224 -7.15 -2.01 -1.80
CA SER A 224 -7.34 -2.94 -0.68
C SER A 224 -8.53 -2.61 0.23
N SER A 225 -9.14 -1.43 0.05
CA SER A 225 -10.28 -0.97 0.85
C SER A 225 -11.62 -1.20 0.13
N GLN A 226 -12.70 -1.34 0.89
CA GLN A 226 -14.06 -1.34 0.35
C GLN A 226 -14.54 0.09 0.05
N PHE A 227 -14.16 1.03 0.90
CA PHE A 227 -14.45 2.45 0.76
C PHE A 227 -13.35 3.30 1.43
N VAL A 228 -13.38 4.60 1.18
CA VAL A 228 -12.41 5.57 1.68
C VAL A 228 -13.12 6.64 2.50
N ILE A 229 -12.68 6.85 3.74
CA ILE A 229 -13.04 8.01 4.56
C ILE A 229 -11.91 9.04 4.43
N VAL A 230 -12.26 10.26 4.01
CA VAL A 230 -11.30 11.34 3.82
C VAL A 230 -11.53 12.48 4.82
N SER A 231 -10.47 12.80 5.58
CA SER A 231 -10.40 13.98 6.46
C SER A 231 -10.04 15.24 5.66
N ASN A 232 -9.38 16.24 6.26
CA ASN A 232 -9.01 17.46 5.53
C ASN A 232 -8.03 17.17 4.39
N PHE A 233 -8.11 17.90 3.28
CA PHE A 233 -7.12 17.86 2.20
C PHE A 233 -7.19 19.11 1.32
N THR A 234 -6.20 19.29 0.45
CA THR A 234 -6.13 20.42 -0.50
C THR A 234 -5.99 19.93 -1.94
N PRO A 235 -6.33 20.74 -2.96
CA PRO A 235 -6.27 20.35 -4.37
C PRO A 235 -4.91 19.84 -4.87
N GLY A 236 -3.81 20.24 -4.24
CA GLY A 236 -2.44 19.83 -4.59
C GLY A 236 -1.85 18.77 -3.65
N SER A 237 -2.64 18.25 -2.71
CA SER A 237 -2.17 17.27 -1.72
C SER A 237 -2.12 15.85 -2.29
N GLY A 238 -1.26 15.01 -1.71
CA GLY A 238 -1.15 13.60 -2.08
C GLY A 238 -2.47 12.83 -1.98
N THR A 239 -3.35 13.23 -1.06
CA THR A 239 -4.69 12.64 -0.86
C THR A 239 -5.51 12.58 -2.16
N ILE A 240 -5.35 13.54 -3.07
CA ILE A 240 -6.06 13.55 -4.37
C ILE A 240 -5.73 12.31 -5.21
N TYR A 241 -4.50 11.80 -5.16
CA TYR A 241 -4.12 10.59 -5.90
C TYR A 241 -4.86 9.38 -5.36
N THR A 242 -4.93 9.23 -4.04
CA THR A 242 -5.72 8.15 -3.42
C THR A 242 -7.19 8.25 -3.83
N LEU A 243 -7.78 9.45 -3.84
CA LEU A 243 -9.19 9.63 -4.26
C LEU A 243 -9.42 9.37 -5.75
N ASP A 244 -8.45 9.69 -6.62
CA ASP A 244 -8.54 9.32 -8.04
C ASP A 244 -8.44 7.81 -8.24
N TYR A 245 -7.60 7.12 -7.46
CA TYR A 245 -7.57 5.65 -7.44
C TYR A 245 -8.85 5.05 -6.88
N ALA A 246 -9.46 5.66 -5.86
CA ALA A 246 -10.77 5.26 -5.36
C ALA A 246 -11.83 5.32 -6.46
N ARG A 247 -11.88 6.41 -7.25
CA ARG A 247 -12.73 6.49 -8.45
C ARG A 247 -12.39 5.39 -9.46
N LYS A 248 -11.12 5.20 -9.80
CA LYS A 248 -10.66 4.17 -10.76
C LYS A 248 -11.08 2.76 -10.35
N TYR A 249 -11.03 2.45 -9.05
CA TYR A 249 -11.40 1.16 -8.49
C TYR A 249 -12.84 1.11 -7.94
N GLN A 250 -13.67 2.09 -8.30
CA GLN A 250 -15.09 2.17 -7.95
C GLN A 250 -15.36 2.06 -6.44
N LYS A 251 -14.52 2.71 -5.64
CA LYS A 251 -14.64 2.78 -4.18
C LYS A 251 -15.44 4.01 -3.80
N ALA A 252 -16.39 3.84 -2.89
CA ALA A 252 -17.12 4.97 -2.33
C ALA A 252 -16.17 5.87 -1.51
N ILE A 253 -16.38 7.18 -1.58
CA ILE A 253 -15.64 8.19 -0.82
C ILE A 253 -16.61 8.87 0.13
N TYR A 254 -16.29 8.89 1.42
CA TYR A 254 -17.09 9.49 2.47
C TYR A 254 -16.33 10.59 3.21
N SER A 255 -17.05 11.63 3.59
CA SER A 255 -16.59 12.65 4.52
C SER A 255 -17.79 13.25 5.25
N ILE A 256 -17.56 14.23 6.12
CA ILE A 256 -18.60 14.86 6.94
C ILE A 256 -18.68 16.38 6.69
N PRO A 257 -19.82 17.05 6.99
CA PRO A 257 -20.02 18.46 6.67
C PRO A 257 -18.94 19.42 7.15
N VAL A 258 -18.40 19.20 8.36
CA VAL A 258 -17.33 20.06 8.91
C VAL A 258 -16.05 19.96 8.08
N ILE A 259 -15.65 18.74 7.70
CA ILE A 259 -14.46 18.51 6.86
C ILE A 259 -14.69 19.04 5.45
N HIS A 260 -15.90 18.85 4.90
CA HIS A 260 -16.29 19.43 3.62
C HIS A 260 -16.14 20.96 3.61
N SER A 261 -16.58 21.61 4.69
CA SER A 261 -16.44 23.06 4.84
C SER A 261 -14.98 23.49 4.92
N GLU A 262 -14.16 22.82 5.75
CA GLU A 262 -12.73 23.13 5.93
C GLU A 262 -11.87 22.82 4.70
N SER A 263 -12.29 21.85 3.87
CA SER A 263 -11.57 21.41 2.66
C SER A 263 -12.31 21.75 1.36
N ARG A 264 -13.11 22.82 1.36
CA ARG A 264 -13.96 23.22 0.23
C ARG A 264 -13.23 23.29 -1.11
N ALA A 265 -12.00 23.83 -1.12
CA ALA A 265 -11.19 23.88 -2.34
C ALA A 265 -10.84 22.47 -2.85
N GLY A 266 -10.50 21.55 -1.93
CA GLY A 266 -10.22 20.15 -2.23
C GLY A 266 -11.43 19.44 -2.84
N PHE A 267 -12.60 19.55 -2.22
CA PHE A 267 -13.84 18.95 -2.75
C PHE A 267 -14.26 19.55 -4.10
N LYS A 268 -14.12 20.86 -4.29
CA LYS A 268 -14.31 21.49 -5.61
C LYS A 268 -13.35 20.91 -6.67
N HIS A 269 -12.13 20.56 -6.28
CA HIS A 269 -11.19 19.88 -7.18
C HIS A 269 -11.65 18.47 -7.56
N LEU A 270 -12.28 17.73 -6.64
CA LEU A 270 -12.90 16.43 -6.94
C LEU A 270 -14.04 16.57 -7.95
N GLU A 271 -14.89 17.58 -7.82
CA GLU A 271 -15.96 17.87 -8.77
C GLU A 271 -15.42 18.15 -10.17
N ILE A 272 -14.35 18.96 -10.28
CA ILE A 272 -13.68 19.24 -11.57
C ILE A 272 -13.13 17.94 -12.18
N LYS A 273 -12.61 17.02 -11.35
CA LYS A 273 -12.12 15.71 -11.77
C LYS A 273 -13.22 14.66 -11.98
N GLN A 274 -14.48 15.00 -11.70
CA GLN A 274 -15.62 14.06 -11.75
C GLN A 274 -15.36 12.84 -10.85
N ILE A 275 -14.85 13.09 -9.63
CA ILE A 275 -14.72 12.09 -8.57
C ILE A 275 -15.93 12.24 -7.66
N ASP A 276 -16.78 11.22 -7.63
CA ASP A 276 -17.97 11.18 -6.78
C ASP A 276 -17.59 11.00 -5.31
N TYR A 277 -18.25 11.74 -4.43
CA TYR A 277 -18.09 11.64 -2.99
C TYR A 277 -19.44 11.86 -2.29
N ARG A 278 -19.56 11.36 -1.06
CA ARG A 278 -20.76 11.53 -0.22
C ARG A 278 -20.39 12.23 1.08
N ILE A 279 -21.09 13.34 1.35
CA ILE A 279 -21.00 14.04 2.63
C ILE A 279 -22.15 13.55 3.51
N LEU A 280 -21.80 12.91 4.63
CA LEU A 280 -22.73 12.28 5.56
C LEU A 280 -22.62 12.96 6.92
N SER A 281 -23.72 13.08 7.65
CA SER A 281 -23.66 13.34 9.09
C SER A 281 -22.90 12.22 9.81
N ASN A 282 -22.47 12.46 11.05
CA ASN A 282 -21.78 11.42 11.83
C ASN A 282 -22.65 10.16 12.01
N THR A 283 -23.97 10.34 12.21
CA THR A 283 -24.92 9.22 12.32
C THR A 283 -25.04 8.47 11.00
N GLU A 284 -25.24 9.16 9.88
CA GLU A 284 -25.33 8.50 8.57
C GLU A 284 -24.02 7.78 8.19
N LEU A 285 -22.86 8.31 8.59
CA LEU A 285 -21.58 7.65 8.38
C LEU A 285 -21.49 6.35 9.19
N ALA A 286 -21.92 6.37 10.45
CA ALA A 286 -21.98 5.17 11.29
C ALA A 286 -22.94 4.12 10.70
N ASP A 287 -24.13 4.54 10.28
CA ASP A 287 -25.12 3.66 9.65
C ASP A 287 -24.57 3.00 8.38
N VAL A 288 -23.84 3.77 7.56
CA VAL A 288 -23.18 3.23 6.35
C VAL A 288 -22.10 2.22 6.71
N ILE A 289 -21.27 2.48 7.72
CA ILE A 289 -20.21 1.57 8.16
C ILE A 289 -20.80 0.26 8.69
N GLU A 290 -21.90 0.31 9.43
CA GLU A 290 -22.58 -0.88 9.96
C GLU A 290 -23.18 -1.77 8.86
N GLN A 291 -23.56 -1.18 7.72
CA GLN A 291 -24.18 -1.88 6.59
C GLN A 291 -23.18 -2.60 5.66
N TYR A 292 -21.89 -2.25 5.71
CA TYR A 292 -20.81 -2.93 4.98
C TYR A 292 -20.36 -4.21 5.70
#